data_AF-C9XY57-F1
#
_entry.id   AF-C9XY57-F1
#
_cell.length_a   1.000
_cell.length_b   1.000
_cell.length_c   1.000
_cell.angle_alpha   90.00
_cell.angle_beta   90.00
_cell.angle_gamma   90.00
#
_symmetry.space_group_name_H-M   'P 1'
#
loop_
_entity.id
_entity.type
_entity.pdbx_description
1 polymer ?
#
loop_
_entity_poly.entity_id
_entity_poly.type
_entity_poly.pdbx_seq_one_letter_code
_entity_poly.pdbx_strand_id
1 'polypeptide(L)'
;MKAASRGLFLWGDGIQETAMRIQEFATLTGLGVHTLRYYEKLGLLVPARNASGHRDYHRSDLDWAAFIKRLKATDMPLEEIQRYAMLRAQGEMTAGARRELLAQHAQRLEARLAEQAEHLARLKDKMAYYDETLLKNSA
;
A
#
# COMPACT_ATOMS: atom_id res chain seq x y z
N MET A 1 1.24 -36.93 1.77
CA MET A 1 -0.06 -36.68 1.11
C MET A 1 -0.24 -35.17 0.98
N LYS A 2 -0.40 -34.69 -0.26
CA LYS A 2 -0.65 -33.28 -0.60
C LYS A 2 -2.13 -32.96 -0.42
N ALA A 3 -2.45 -31.80 0.14
CA ALA A 3 -3.61 -31.00 -0.24
C ALA A 3 -3.41 -29.56 0.25
N ALA A 4 -2.95 -28.69 -0.64
CA ALA A 4 -3.00 -27.26 -0.46
C ALA A 4 -4.41 -26.78 -0.83
N SER A 5 -5.12 -26.17 0.11
CA SER A 5 -6.45 -25.61 -0.09
C SER A 5 -6.37 -24.37 -0.98
N ARG A 6 -6.46 -24.59 -2.29
CA ARG A 6 -6.69 -23.59 -3.32
C ARG A 6 -8.19 -23.28 -3.41
N GLY A 7 -8.54 -22.00 -3.26
CA GLY A 7 -9.83 -21.38 -3.63
C GLY A 7 -9.63 -19.88 -3.43
N LEU A 8 -9.87 -18.98 -4.38
CA LEU A 8 -10.95 -18.91 -5.35
C LEU A 8 -10.52 -17.99 -6.51
N PHE A 9 -10.20 -18.55 -7.68
CA PHE A 9 -10.40 -17.94 -9.01
C PHE A 9 -10.06 -19.00 -10.05
N LEU A 10 -11.06 -19.50 -10.77
CA LEU A 10 -10.87 -20.32 -11.96
C LEU A 10 -11.14 -19.42 -13.17
N TRP A 11 -10.20 -19.38 -14.11
CA TRP A 11 -10.39 -19.47 -15.57
C TRP A 11 -8.99 -19.61 -16.22
N GLY A 12 -8.90 -20.50 -17.21
CA GLY A 12 -7.88 -20.44 -18.26
C GLY A 12 -6.74 -21.45 -18.16
N ASP A 13 -6.72 -22.38 -19.11
CA ASP A 13 -5.64 -23.32 -19.41
C ASP A 13 -4.24 -22.68 -19.38
N GLY A 14 -3.29 -23.33 -18.71
CA GLY A 14 -1.86 -23.24 -19.04
C GLY A 14 -1.20 -21.85 -19.16
N ILE A 15 -1.71 -20.81 -18.48
CA ILE A 15 -1.00 -19.52 -18.48
C ILE A 15 0.19 -19.65 -17.53
N GLN A 16 1.40 -19.74 -18.10
CA GLN A 16 2.65 -19.45 -17.40
C GLN A 16 2.44 -18.13 -16.64
N GLU A 17 2.36 -18.19 -15.30
CA GLU A 17 2.29 -16.99 -14.47
C GLU A 17 3.52 -16.16 -14.80
N THR A 18 3.33 -15.08 -15.57
CA THR A 18 4.46 -14.41 -16.24
C THR A 18 5.33 -13.76 -15.17
N ALA A 19 6.49 -14.36 -14.97
CA ALA A 19 7.50 -13.86 -14.05
C ALA A 19 8.11 -12.58 -14.63
N MET A 20 8.05 -11.50 -13.87
CA MET A 20 8.59 -10.20 -14.22
C MET A 20 9.99 -10.03 -13.64
N ARG A 21 10.85 -9.31 -14.35
CA ARG A 21 12.13 -8.83 -13.80
C ARG A 21 11.92 -7.53 -13.02
N ILE A 22 12.88 -7.16 -12.18
CA ILE A 22 12.78 -5.96 -11.33
C ILE A 22 12.50 -4.67 -12.12
N GLN A 23 13.00 -4.56 -13.35
CA GLN A 23 12.78 -3.39 -14.19
C GLN A 23 11.34 -3.30 -14.69
N GLU A 24 10.77 -4.43 -15.12
CA GLU A 24 9.37 -4.52 -15.53
C GLU A 24 8.44 -4.32 -14.33
N PHE A 25 8.76 -4.95 -13.20
CA PHE A 25 8.01 -4.78 -11.95
C PHE A 25 8.04 -3.32 -11.46
N ALA A 26 9.18 -2.63 -11.58
CA ALA A 26 9.29 -1.21 -11.27
C ALA A 26 8.37 -0.36 -12.15
N THR A 27 8.36 -0.61 -13.46
CA THR A 27 7.47 0.07 -14.40
C THR A 27 6.00 -0.15 -14.05
N LEU A 28 5.59 -1.39 -13.78
CA LEU A 28 4.19 -1.74 -13.51
C LEU A 28 3.69 -1.23 -12.15
N THR A 29 4.55 -1.22 -11.13
CA THR A 29 4.20 -0.70 -9.80
C THR A 29 4.31 0.83 -9.70
N GLY A 30 5.05 1.45 -10.62
CA GLY A 30 5.46 2.85 -10.53
C GLY A 30 6.39 3.12 -9.35
N LEU A 31 7.05 2.09 -8.81
CA LEU A 31 8.04 2.21 -7.75
C LEU A 31 9.45 2.19 -8.36
N GLY A 32 10.34 3.05 -7.86
CA GLY A 32 11.73 3.01 -8.26
C GLY A 32 12.41 1.70 -7.87
N VAL A 33 13.37 1.24 -8.68
CA VAL A 33 14.15 0.02 -8.41
C VAL A 33 14.81 0.06 -7.03
N HIS A 34 15.31 1.22 -6.60
CA HIS A 34 15.87 1.40 -5.25
C HIS A 34 14.83 1.17 -4.14
N THR A 35 13.60 1.65 -4.31
CA THR A 35 12.49 1.43 -3.38
C THR A 35 12.12 -0.04 -3.28
N LEU A 36 12.06 -0.73 -4.43
CA LEU A 36 11.78 -2.17 -4.47
C LEU A 36 12.85 -2.98 -3.74
N ARG A 37 14.14 -2.70 -3.99
CA ARG A 37 15.25 -3.33 -3.26
C ARG A 37 15.22 -3.01 -1.77
N TYR A 38 14.82 -1.79 -1.41
CA TYR A 38 14.64 -1.42 -0.01
C TYR A 38 13.50 -2.21 0.63
N TYR A 39 12.37 -2.40 -0.05
CA TYR A 39 11.27 -3.24 0.42
C TYR A 39 11.67 -4.71 0.55
N GLU A 40 12.50 -5.24 -0.34
CA GLU A 40 13.10 -6.57 -0.16
C GLU A 40 13.96 -6.66 1.09
N LYS A 41 14.81 -5.66 1.34
CA LYS A 41 15.66 -5.61 2.54
C LYS A 41 14.83 -5.60 3.83
N LEU A 42 13.67 -4.95 3.80
CA LEU A 42 12.73 -4.91 4.92
C LEU A 42 11.83 -6.16 5.01
N GLY A 43 11.99 -7.14 4.12
CA GLY A 43 11.14 -8.34 4.07
C GLY A 43 9.70 -8.05 3.63
N LEU A 44 9.41 -6.85 3.11
CA LEU A 44 8.10 -6.50 2.59
C LEU A 44 7.84 -7.15 1.24
N LEU A 45 8.85 -7.27 0.39
CA LEU A 45 8.77 -8.02 -0.86
C LEU A 45 9.72 -9.21 -0.78
N VAL A 46 9.21 -10.41 -1.08
CA VAL A 46 10.02 -11.64 -1.07
C VAL A 46 9.80 -12.33 -2.41
N PRO A 47 10.44 -11.84 -3.50
CA PRO A 47 10.25 -12.42 -4.82
C PRO A 47 10.78 -13.85 -4.86
N ALA A 48 10.14 -14.68 -5.69
CA ALA A 48 10.63 -16.01 -5.98
C ALA A 48 11.99 -15.95 -6.69
N ARG A 49 12.72 -17.07 -6.68
CA ARG A 49 13.93 -17.24 -7.48
C ARG A 49 13.76 -18.40 -8.45
N ASN A 50 14.11 -18.19 -9.72
CA ASN A 50 14.18 -19.28 -10.69
C ASN A 50 15.40 -20.18 -10.47
N ALA A 51 15.47 -21.26 -11.25
CA ALA A 51 16.57 -22.22 -11.27
C ALA A 51 17.96 -21.58 -11.51
N SER A 52 18.02 -20.43 -12.20
CA SER A 52 19.26 -19.67 -12.42
C SER A 52 19.59 -18.68 -11.29
N GLY A 53 18.78 -18.62 -10.23
CA GLY A 53 18.99 -17.77 -9.06
C GLY A 53 18.53 -16.32 -9.24
N HIS A 54 17.95 -15.94 -10.38
CA HIS A 54 17.41 -14.61 -10.61
C HIS A 54 16.05 -14.42 -9.93
N ARG A 55 15.75 -13.18 -9.54
CA ARG A 55 14.46 -12.80 -8.95
C ARG A 55 13.36 -12.80 -10.02
N ASP A 56 12.23 -13.39 -9.65
CA ASP A 56 10.99 -13.41 -10.41
C ASP A 56 9.87 -12.84 -9.53
N TYR A 57 9.24 -11.77 -10.01
CA TYR A 57 8.05 -11.19 -9.40
C TYR A 57 6.82 -11.70 -10.14
N HIS A 58 5.78 -12.04 -9.41
CA HIS A 58 4.52 -12.52 -9.96
C HIS A 58 3.43 -11.45 -9.88
N ARG A 59 2.29 -11.72 -10.51
CA ARG A 59 1.16 -10.78 -10.50
C ARG A 59 0.64 -10.51 -9.09
N SER A 60 0.67 -11.51 -8.20
CA SER A 60 0.32 -11.35 -6.79
C SER A 60 1.24 -10.37 -6.04
N ASP A 61 2.48 -10.20 -6.49
CA ASP A 61 3.41 -9.20 -5.94
C ASP A 61 3.00 -7.78 -6.34
N LEU A 62 2.36 -7.59 -7.51
CA LEU A 62 1.85 -6.28 -7.93
C LEU A 62 0.72 -5.81 -7.01
N ASP A 63 -0.24 -6.68 -6.73
CA ASP A 63 -1.36 -6.37 -5.83
C ASP A 63 -0.86 -6.04 -4.42
N TRP A 64 0.14 -6.78 -3.96
CA TRP A 64 0.78 -6.54 -2.67
C TRP A 64 1.59 -5.24 -2.64
N ALA A 65 2.35 -4.92 -3.70
CA ALA A 65 3.07 -3.66 -3.81
C ALA A 65 2.11 -2.46 -3.86
N ALA A 66 0.98 -2.57 -4.57
CA ALA A 66 -0.06 -1.55 -4.60
C ALA A 66 -0.67 -1.33 -3.21
N PHE A 67 -0.87 -2.40 -2.44
CA PHE A 67 -1.34 -2.32 -1.07
C PHE A 67 -0.34 -1.63 -0.14
N ILE A 68 0.95 -2.00 -0.18
CA ILE A 68 2.01 -1.30 0.57
C ILE A 68 2.04 0.19 0.21
N LYS A 69 1.96 0.52 -1.09
CA LYS A 69 1.94 1.90 -1.57
C LYS A 69 0.76 2.68 -0.99
N ARG A 70 -0.43 2.07 -0.90
CA ARG A 70 -1.61 2.70 -0.30
C ARG A 70 -1.42 2.97 1.19
N LEU A 71 -0.96 1.97 1.96
CA LEU A 71 -0.67 2.15 3.39
C LEU A 71 0.39 3.23 3.62
N LYS A 72 1.38 3.32 2.74
CA LYS A 72 2.38 4.37 2.78
C LYS A 72 1.83 5.76 2.47
N ALA A 73 0.95 5.87 1.48
CA ALA A 73 0.32 7.14 1.12
C ALA A 73 -0.60 7.67 2.22
N THR A 74 -1.09 6.80 3.11
CA THR A 74 -1.86 7.18 4.30
C THR A 74 -1.00 7.37 5.55
N ASP A 75 0.32 7.47 5.39
CA ASP A 75 1.31 7.65 6.47
C ASP A 75 1.32 6.53 7.53
N MET A 76 1.00 5.29 7.13
CA MET A 76 1.29 4.14 7.99
C MET A 76 2.82 4.00 8.17
N PRO A 77 3.34 3.92 9.41
CA PRO A 77 4.76 3.69 9.67
C PRO A 77 5.25 2.39 9.00
N LEU A 78 6.50 2.37 8.52
CA LEU A 78 7.08 1.15 7.91
C LEU A 78 7.09 -0.04 8.86
N GLU A 79 7.26 0.23 10.15
CA GLU A 79 7.29 -0.79 11.19
C GLU A 79 5.93 -1.49 11.32
N GLU A 80 4.82 -0.76 11.20
CA GLU A 80 3.48 -1.34 11.17
C GLU A 80 3.22 -2.13 9.88
N ILE A 81 3.69 -1.62 8.74
CA ILE A 81 3.58 -2.35 7.46
C ILE A 81 4.41 -3.65 7.51
N GLN A 82 5.59 -3.64 8.13
CA GLN A 82 6.41 -4.83 8.36
C GLN A 82 5.70 -5.82 9.28
N ARG A 83 5.10 -5.34 10.37
CA ARG A 83 4.29 -6.19 11.26
C ARG A 83 3.13 -6.84 10.50
N TYR A 84 2.44 -6.09 9.65
CA TYR A 84 1.40 -6.64 8.79
C TYR A 84 1.95 -7.72 7.85
N ALA A 85 3.10 -7.47 7.21
CA ALA A 85 3.74 -8.43 6.31
C ALA A 85 4.13 -9.73 7.03
N MET A 86 4.70 -9.63 8.24
CA MET A 86 5.02 -10.78 9.09
C MET A 86 3.79 -11.61 9.46
N LEU A 87 2.68 -10.95 9.78
CA LEU A 87 1.41 -11.63 10.05
C LEU A 87 0.87 -12.31 8.79
N ARG A 88 0.90 -11.61 7.65
CA ARG A 88 0.45 -12.15 6.35
C ARG A 88 1.22 -13.40 5.96
N ALA A 89 2.52 -13.45 6.20
CA ALA A 89 3.37 -14.61 5.90
C ALA A 89 2.99 -15.88 6.71
N GLN A 90 2.33 -15.71 7.86
CA GLN A 90 1.82 -16.83 8.69
C GLN A 90 0.47 -17.39 8.21
N GLY A 91 -0.12 -16.81 7.15
CA GLY A 91 -1.34 -17.28 6.53
C GLY A 91 -2.63 -16.85 7.22
N GLU A 92 -3.70 -17.61 7.03
CA GLU A 92 -5.06 -17.20 7.40
C GLU A 92 -5.31 -17.17 8.91
N MET A 93 -4.51 -17.89 9.71
CA MET A 93 -4.64 -17.88 11.18
C MET A 93 -4.43 -16.47 11.79
N THR A 94 -3.74 -15.57 11.08
CA THR A 94 -3.50 -14.20 11.54
C THR A 94 -4.49 -13.18 10.97
N ALA A 95 -5.52 -13.61 10.24
CA ALA A 95 -6.47 -12.70 9.59
C ALA A 95 -7.10 -11.71 10.58
N GLY A 96 -7.43 -12.17 11.80
CA GLY A 96 -7.94 -11.31 12.87
C GLY A 96 -6.96 -10.22 13.30
N ALA A 97 -5.69 -10.57 13.53
CA ALA A 97 -4.64 -9.61 13.90
C ALA A 97 -4.33 -8.62 12.76
N ARG A 98 -4.37 -9.08 11.50
CA ARG A 98 -4.23 -8.21 10.32
C ARG A 98 -5.38 -7.22 10.20
N ARG A 99 -6.62 -7.67 10.38
CA ARG A 99 -7.81 -6.80 10.40
C ARG A 99 -7.68 -5.73 11.49
N GLU A 100 -7.27 -6.13 12.69
CA GLU A 100 -7.13 -5.22 13.82
C GLU A 100 -6.12 -4.10 13.55
N LEU A 101 -4.94 -4.44 13.00
CA LEU A 101 -3.94 -3.44 12.60
C LEU A 101 -4.50 -2.44 11.59
N LEU A 102 -5.23 -2.92 10.57
CA LEU A 102 -5.87 -2.05 9.58
C LEU A 102 -6.97 -1.19 10.17
N ALA A 103 -7.78 -1.73 11.09
CA ALA A 103 -8.84 -0.99 11.77
C ALA A 103 -8.27 0.16 12.62
N GLN A 104 -7.20 -0.11 13.38
CA GLN A 104 -6.51 0.91 14.17
C GLN A 104 -5.94 2.02 13.29
N HIS A 105 -5.37 1.66 12.13
CA HIS A 105 -4.88 2.66 11.19
C HIS A 105 -6.01 3.47 10.54
N ALA A 106 -7.12 2.81 10.18
CA ALA A 106 -8.30 3.48 9.63
C ALA A 106 -8.85 4.52 10.62
N GLN A 107 -8.94 4.20 11.91
CA GLN A 107 -9.36 5.15 12.95
C GLN A 107 -8.42 6.36 13.06
N ARG A 108 -7.09 6.15 13.00
CA ARG A 108 -6.12 7.26 12.99
C ARG A 108 -6.27 8.13 11.74
N LEU A 109 -6.53 7.51 10.59
CA LEU A 109 -6.76 8.22 9.34
C LEU A 109 -8.04 9.06 9.37
N GLU A 110 -9.13 8.50 9.91
CA GLU A 110 -10.41 9.21 10.10
C GLU A 110 -10.25 10.43 11.02
N ALA A 111 -9.55 10.27 12.15
CA ALA A 111 -9.29 11.37 13.07
C ALA A 111 -8.50 12.51 12.39
N ARG A 112 -7.47 12.16 11.61
CA ARG A 112 -6.69 13.15 10.86
C ARG A 112 -7.49 13.83 9.76
N LEU A 113 -8.36 13.09 9.05
CA LEU A 113 -9.23 13.69 8.03
C LEU A 113 -10.19 14.72 8.65
N ALA A 114 -10.73 14.43 9.85
CA ALA A 114 -11.58 15.38 10.57
C ALA A 114 -10.80 16.65 10.97
N GLU A 115 -9.59 16.50 11.52
CA GLU A 115 -8.72 17.62 11.87
C GLU A 115 -8.34 18.47 10.63
N GLN A 116 -7.96 17.82 9.53
CA GLN A 116 -7.63 18.50 8.27
C GLN A 116 -8.83 19.25 7.68
N ALA A 117 -10.05 18.68 7.79
CA ALA A 117 -11.26 19.34 7.36
C ALA A 117 -11.55 20.60 8.19
N GLU A 118 -11.33 20.55 9.52
CA GLU A 118 -11.44 21.71 10.38
C GLU A 118 -10.43 22.80 10.00
N HIS A 119 -9.15 22.44 9.82
CA HIS A 119 -8.13 23.40 9.39
C HIS A 119 -8.46 24.06 8.05
N LEU A 120 -8.93 23.27 7.07
CA LEU A 120 -9.35 23.80 5.78
C LEU A 120 -10.52 24.78 5.91
N ALA A 121 -11.50 24.51 6.79
CA ALA A 121 -12.60 25.42 7.05
C ALA A 121 -12.09 26.77 7.60
N ARG A 122 -11.16 26.74 8.57
CA ARG A 122 -10.57 27.97 9.14
C ARG A 122 -9.81 28.80 8.10
N LEU A 123 -9.08 28.14 7.19
CA LEU A 123 -8.40 28.82 6.09
C LEU A 123 -9.41 29.51 5.16
N LYS A 124 -10.51 28.83 4.83
CA LYS A 124 -11.59 29.41 3.99
C LYS A 124 -12.27 30.60 4.65
N ASP A 125 -12.57 30.52 5.95
CA ASP A 125 -13.12 31.65 6.70
C ASP A 125 -12.18 32.86 6.62
N LYS A 126 -10.87 32.62 6.75
CA LYS A 126 -9.87 33.68 6.70
C LYS A 126 -9.72 34.28 5.30
N MET A 127 -9.84 33.48 4.24
CA MET A 127 -9.86 33.97 2.86
C MET A 127 -11.07 34.87 2.62
N ALA A 128 -12.27 34.44 3.04
CA ALA A 128 -13.50 35.22 2.88
C ALA A 128 -13.41 36.59 3.57
N TYR A 129 -12.84 36.64 4.77
CA TYR A 129 -12.56 37.90 5.47
C TYR A 129 -11.68 38.86 4.63
N TYR A 130 -10.65 38.33 3.97
CA TYR A 130 -9.78 39.16 3.12
C TYR A 130 -10.49 39.59 1.84
N ASP A 131 -11.31 38.75 1.23
CA ASP A 131 -12.11 39.10 0.06
C ASP A 131 -13.02 40.30 0.36
N GLU A 132 -13.71 40.28 1.51
CA GLU A 132 -14.53 41.42 1.96
C GLU A 132 -13.72 42.69 2.23
N THR A 133 -12.53 42.54 2.82
CA THR A 133 -11.65 43.67 3.14
C THR A 133 -11.13 44.34 1.86
N LEU A 134 -10.76 43.55 0.85
CA LEU A 134 -10.31 44.04 -0.44
C LEU A 134 -11.42 44.74 -1.21
N LEU A 135 -12.66 44.23 -1.15
CA LEU A 135 -13.83 44.90 -1.75
C LEU A 135 -14.12 46.26 -1.10
N LYS A 136 -14.01 46.37 0.23
CA LYS A 136 -14.21 47.64 0.94
C LYS A 136 -13.13 48.68 0.65
N ASN A 137 -11.89 48.26 0.40
CA ASN A 137 -10.78 49.16 0.10
C ASN A 137 -10.71 49.58 -1.37
N SER A 138 -11.54 49.01 -2.24
CA SER A 138 -11.62 49.32 -3.67
C SER A 138 -12.88 50.12 -4.06
N ALA A 139 -13.73 50.43 -3.08
CA ALA A 139 -14.90 51.30 -3.20
C ALA A 139 -14.61 52.69 -2.59
#